data_AF-A0AAW4SCC5-F1
#
_entry.id   AF-A0AAW4SCC5-F1
#
_cell.length_a   1.000
_cell.length_b   1.000
_cell.length_c   1.000
_cell.angle_alpha   90.00
_cell.angle_beta   90.00
_cell.angle_gamma   90.00
#
_symmetry.space_group_name_H-M   'P 1'
#
loop_
_entity.id
_entity.type
_entity.pdbx_description
1 polymer ?
#
loop_
_entity_poly.entity_id
_entity_poly.type
_entity_poly.pdbx_seq_one_letter_code
_entity_poly.pdbx_strand_id
1 'polypeptide(L)'
;MALQLRPNCEYCDCDLPPDATNARICSYECTFCADCVETKLFNVCPNCGGGFAPRPIRPAQEWRPGVCTAKQAPSDKRVHLKYSLEDVAAHCARVRDVPPEKR
;
A
#
# COMPACT_ATOMS: atom_id res chain seq x y z
N MET A 1 -7.70 13.41 -10.74
CA MET A 1 -7.27 13.13 -9.35
C MET A 1 -6.12 12.14 -9.42
N ALA A 2 -5.00 12.39 -8.75
CA ALA A 2 -3.85 11.48 -8.71
C ALA A 2 -3.84 10.66 -7.41
N LEU A 3 -3.21 9.48 -7.46
CA LEU A 3 -3.02 8.61 -6.30
C LEU A 3 -2.39 9.39 -5.13
N GLN A 4 -2.83 9.22 -3.88
CA GLN A 4 -2.29 10.04 -2.78
C GLN A 4 -0.82 9.71 -2.43
N LEU A 5 -0.36 8.49 -2.71
CA LEU A 5 0.98 7.98 -2.34
C LEU A 5 1.27 8.17 -0.83
N ARG A 6 0.67 7.31 0.00
CA ARG A 6 0.87 7.34 1.47
C ARG A 6 2.36 7.17 1.81
N PRO A 7 2.88 7.93 2.79
CA PRO A 7 4.32 8.03 3.02
C PRO A 7 4.90 6.87 3.83
N ASN A 8 4.08 5.95 4.35
CA ASN A 8 4.50 4.90 5.25
C ASN A 8 3.78 3.56 5.00
N CYS A 9 4.37 2.48 5.51
CA CYS A 9 3.69 1.20 5.65
C CYS A 9 2.67 1.28 6.80
N GLU A 10 1.41 0.97 6.52
CA GLU A 10 0.35 1.05 7.55
C GLU A 10 0.55 0.05 8.70
N TYR A 11 1.34 -1.00 8.52
CA TYR A 11 1.62 -2.03 9.53
C TYR A 11 2.84 -1.71 10.40
N CYS A 12 4.02 -1.53 9.78
CA CYS A 12 5.29 -1.38 10.51
C CYS A 12 5.81 0.06 10.55
N ASP A 13 5.10 0.99 9.90
CA ASP A 13 5.44 2.42 9.88
C ASP A 13 6.80 2.77 9.26
N CYS A 14 7.41 1.87 8.48
CA CYS A 14 8.59 2.20 7.69
C CYS A 14 8.23 3.21 6.59
N ASP A 15 9.18 4.07 6.23
CA ASP A 15 8.96 5.07 5.19
C ASP A 15 8.86 4.42 3.81
N LEU A 16 7.89 4.92 3.03
CA LEU A 16 7.61 4.53 1.65
C LEU A 16 7.54 5.78 0.78
N PRO A 17 8.69 6.42 0.48
CA PRO A 17 8.75 7.61 -0.38
C PRO A 17 8.19 7.33 -1.78
N PRO A 18 7.85 8.36 -2.58
CA PRO A 18 7.14 8.19 -3.86
C PRO A 18 7.81 7.26 -4.88
N ASP A 19 9.12 7.10 -4.78
CA ASP A 19 10.01 6.26 -5.58
C ASP A 19 10.31 4.89 -4.95
N ALA A 20 9.71 4.59 -3.79
CA ALA A 20 9.89 3.31 -3.09
C ALA A 20 9.43 2.13 -3.96
N THR A 21 10.40 1.29 -4.34
CA THR A 21 10.20 0.08 -5.15
C THR A 21 9.59 -1.09 -4.35
N ASN A 22 9.71 -1.04 -3.02
CA ASN A 22 9.15 -2.01 -2.10
C ASN A 22 7.72 -1.66 -1.63
N ALA A 23 7.13 -0.56 -2.09
CA ALA A 23 5.75 -0.22 -1.76
C ALA A 23 4.75 -1.14 -2.50
N ARG A 24 3.70 -1.55 -1.78
CA ARG A 24 2.58 -2.33 -2.27
C ARG A 24 1.29 -1.59 -1.99
N ILE A 25 0.34 -1.67 -2.91
CA ILE A 25 -0.93 -0.96 -2.82
C ILE A 25 -2.11 -1.84 -3.23
N CYS A 26 -3.25 -1.69 -2.56
CA CYS A 26 -4.51 -2.31 -2.98
C CYS A 26 -5.42 -1.30 -3.72
N SER A 27 -6.54 -1.75 -4.27
CA SER A 27 -7.49 -0.89 -5.01
C SER A 27 -8.12 0.24 -4.19
N TYR A 28 -8.07 0.15 -2.85
CA TYR A 28 -8.54 1.19 -1.92
C TYR A 28 -7.40 2.05 -1.35
N GLU A 29 -6.25 2.04 -2.03
CA GLU A 29 -5.05 2.81 -1.67
C GLU A 29 -4.44 2.48 -0.30
N CYS A 30 -4.74 1.32 0.28
CA CYS A 30 -4.02 0.87 1.48
C CYS A 30 -2.58 0.51 1.08
N THR A 31 -1.60 1.06 1.79
CA THR A 31 -0.18 1.00 1.43
C THR A 31 0.63 0.26 2.48
N PHE A 32 1.40 -0.73 2.04
CA PHE A 32 2.26 -1.55 2.90
C PHE A 32 3.62 -1.79 2.21
N CYS A 33 4.66 -2.10 2.97
CA CYS A 33 5.92 -2.56 2.38
C CYS A 33 5.80 -4.02 1.94
N ALA A 34 6.65 -4.42 0.99
CA ALA A 34 6.73 -5.79 0.46
C ALA A 34 6.89 -6.82 1.59
N ASP A 35 7.79 -6.57 2.55
CA ASP A 35 8.04 -7.47 3.67
C ASP A 35 6.77 -7.74 4.50
N CYS A 36 5.99 -6.71 4.82
CA CYS A 36 4.72 -6.89 5.54
C CYS A 36 3.69 -7.63 4.69
N VAL A 37 3.61 -7.33 3.40
CA VAL A 37 2.71 -8.03 2.48
C VAL A 37 3.03 -9.52 2.38
N GLU A 38 4.32 -9.87 2.36
CA GLU A 38 4.78 -11.26 2.21
C GLU A 38 4.74 -12.04 3.53
N THR A 39 5.14 -11.42 4.65
CA THR A 39 5.38 -12.15 5.90
C THR A 39 4.29 -11.99 6.96
N LYS A 40 3.53 -10.89 6.93
CA LYS A 40 2.51 -10.59 7.95
C LYS A 40 1.09 -10.72 7.40
N LEU A 41 0.90 -10.28 6.15
CA LEU A 41 -0.41 -10.16 5.52
C LEU A 41 -0.70 -11.26 4.49
N PHE A 42 0.32 -11.99 4.02
CA PHE A 42 0.19 -13.09 3.05
C PHE A 42 -0.61 -12.70 1.80
N ASN A 43 -0.30 -11.53 1.24
CA ASN A 43 -1.03 -10.93 0.13
C ASN A 43 -2.54 -10.71 0.38
N VAL A 44 -2.98 -10.55 1.63
CA VAL A 44 -4.36 -10.20 2.01
C VAL A 44 -4.37 -8.79 2.60
N CYS A 45 -5.12 -7.87 2.00
CA CYS A 45 -5.30 -6.55 2.56
C CYS A 45 -6.10 -6.63 3.87
N PRO A 46 -5.56 -6.16 5.01
CA PRO A 46 -6.25 -6.26 6.29
C PRO A 46 -7.54 -5.43 6.38
N ASN A 47 -7.71 -4.48 5.45
CA ASN A 47 -8.87 -3.60 5.42
C ASN A 47 -9.99 -4.08 4.47
N CYS A 48 -9.66 -4.81 3.40
CA CYS A 48 -10.64 -5.20 2.37
C CYS A 48 -10.57 -6.66 1.91
N GLY A 49 -9.59 -7.45 2.35
CA GLY A 49 -9.39 -8.85 1.92
C GLY A 49 -8.73 -9.01 0.54
N GLY A 50 -8.72 -7.98 -0.31
CA GLY A 50 -8.13 -8.04 -1.65
C GLY A 50 -6.61 -8.26 -1.67
N GLY A 51 -6.06 -8.48 -2.87
CA GLY A 51 -4.62 -8.61 -3.08
C GLY A 51 -3.88 -7.26 -3.15
N PHE A 52 -2.56 -7.34 -3.31
CA PHE A 52 -1.68 -6.20 -3.51
C PHE A 52 -0.97 -6.23 -4.87
N ALA A 53 -0.69 -5.04 -5.39
CA ALA A 53 0.20 -4.83 -6.54
C ALA A 53 1.36 -3.91 -6.15
N PRO A 54 2.48 -3.90 -6.91
CA PRO A 54 3.50 -2.86 -6.78
C PRO A 54 2.89 -1.47 -6.91
N ARG A 55 3.21 -0.56 -5.98
CA ARG A 55 2.70 0.82 -6.05
C ARG A 55 3.36 1.53 -7.24
N PRO A 56 2.59 2.15 -8.15
CA PRO A 56 3.18 2.93 -9.24
C PRO A 56 4.03 4.09 -8.70
N ILE A 57 5.21 4.27 -9.30
CA ILE A 57 6.13 5.36 -8.96
C ILE A 57 5.68 6.63 -9.67
N ARG A 58 5.53 7.73 -8.93
CA ARG A 58 5.31 9.05 -9.54
C ARG A 58 6.64 9.60 -10.06
N PRO A 59 6.72 10.01 -11.33
CA PRO A 59 7.97 10.51 -11.90
C PRO A 59 8.42 11.79 -11.19
N ALA A 60 9.73 11.88 -10.92
CA ALA A 60 10.35 13.10 -10.43
C ALA A 60 10.48 14.16 -11.53
N GLN A 61 10.78 13.73 -12.76
CA GLN A 61 10.87 14.59 -13.93
C GLN A 61 9.49 14.86 -14.55
N GLU A 62 9.26 16.10 -14.95
CA GLU A 62 8.05 16.54 -15.65
C GLU A 62 8.12 16.16 -17.14
N TRP A 63 7.95 14.87 -17.45
CA TRP A 63 7.89 14.38 -18.83
C TRP A 63 6.68 14.90 -19.60
N ARG A 64 5.60 15.22 -18.87
CA ARG A 64 4.44 15.95 -19.38
C ARG A 64 4.16 17.14 -18.44
N PRO A 65 3.81 18.32 -18.97
CA PRO A 65 3.53 19.49 -18.15
C PRO A 65 2.50 19.21 -17.06
N GLY A 66 2.82 19.62 -15.84
CA GLY A 66 2.01 19.48 -14.64
C GLY A 66 2.04 18.12 -13.94
N VAL A 67 2.76 17.12 -14.47
CA VAL A 67 2.67 15.72 -13.97
C VAL A 67 4.03 15.21 -13.48
N CYS A 68 4.39 15.59 -12.26
CA CYS A 68 5.58 15.10 -11.54
C CYS A 68 5.40 15.26 -10.01
N THR A 69 6.33 14.74 -9.22
CA THR A 69 6.31 14.88 -7.74
C THR A 69 6.35 16.34 -7.27
N ALA A 70 7.03 17.23 -8.00
CA ALA A 70 7.11 18.65 -7.62
C ALA A 70 5.81 19.42 -7.84
N LYS A 71 5.02 19.08 -8.87
CA LYS A 71 3.74 19.73 -9.19
C LYS A 71 2.54 19.03 -8.55
N GLN A 72 2.65 17.72 -8.34
CA GLN A 72 1.64 16.88 -7.71
C GLN A 72 2.31 16.11 -6.58
N ALA A 73 2.42 16.78 -5.43
CA ALA A 73 3.09 16.24 -4.26
C ALA A 73 2.44 14.92 -3.79
N PRO A 74 3.24 13.95 -3.29
CA PRO A 74 2.69 12.84 -2.51
C PRO A 74 2.08 13.36 -1.20
N SER A 75 1.29 12.52 -0.56
CA SER A 75 0.76 12.81 0.76
C SER A 75 1.86 12.73 1.81
N ASP A 76 1.84 13.67 2.74
CA ASP A 76 2.63 13.70 3.98
C ASP A 76 1.89 13.02 5.16
N LYS A 77 0.62 12.66 4.96
CA LYS A 77 -0.22 12.06 5.99
C LYS A 77 0.09 10.57 6.14
N ARG A 78 0.71 10.24 7.27
CA ARG A 78 0.87 8.84 7.70
C ARG A 78 -0.47 8.19 8.02
N VAL A 79 -0.57 6.90 7.70
CA VAL A 79 -1.75 6.06 7.98
C VAL A 79 -1.27 4.80 8.68
N HIS A 80 -2.07 4.29 9.61
CA HIS A 80 -1.78 3.08 10.37
C HIS A 80 -2.96 2.11 10.28
N LEU A 81 -2.74 0.87 10.72
CA LEU A 81 -3.79 -0.15 10.82
C LEU A 81 -5.03 0.39 11.54
N LYS A 82 -6.20 0.06 10.98
CA LYS A 82 -7.50 0.38 11.59
C LYS A 82 -7.93 -0.65 12.64
N TYR A 83 -7.36 -1.85 12.57
CA TYR A 83 -7.72 -3.01 13.39
C TYR A 83 -6.50 -3.45 14.22
N SER A 84 -6.77 -4.20 15.29
CA SER A 84 -5.70 -4.75 16.13
C SER A 84 -4.84 -5.76 15.35
N LEU A 85 -3.62 -6.02 15.82
CA LEU A 85 -2.75 -7.02 15.17
C LEU A 85 -3.35 -8.42 15.18
N GLU A 86 -4.11 -8.76 16.22
CA GLU A 86 -4.81 -10.04 16.35
C GLU A 86 -5.94 -10.16 15.32
N ASP A 87 -6.76 -9.11 15.17
CA ASP A 87 -7.83 -9.07 14.17
C ASP A 87 -7.28 -9.16 12.75
N VAL A 88 -6.18 -8.44 12.48
CA VAL A 88 -5.48 -8.48 11.20
C VAL A 88 -4.98 -9.89 10.90
N ALA A 89 -4.31 -10.53 11.85
CA ALA A 89 -3.80 -11.88 11.69
C ALA A 89 -4.93 -12.89 11.43
N ALA A 90 -6.02 -12.80 12.20
CA ALA A 90 -7.19 -13.65 12.04
C ALA A 90 -7.87 -13.44 10.66
N HIS A 91 -8.00 -12.19 10.21
CA HIS A 91 -8.54 -11.88 8.90
C HIS A 91 -7.68 -12.46 7.77
N CYS A 92 -6.36 -12.27 7.84
CA CYS A 92 -5.44 -12.79 6.84
C CYS A 92 -5.46 -14.33 6.81
N ALA A 93 -5.45 -14.99 7.97
CA ALA A 93 -5.52 -16.44 8.06
C ALA A 93 -6.79 -17.02 7.43
N ARG A 94 -7.93 -16.33 7.59
CA ARG A 94 -9.21 -16.76 7.02
C ARG A 94 -9.27 -16.65 5.49
N VAL A 95 -8.51 -15.72 4.90
CA VAL A 95 -8.68 -15.32 3.48
C VAL A 95 -7.52 -15.76 2.59
N ARG A 96 -6.31 -15.95 3.14
CA ARG A 96 -5.07 -16.15 2.36
C ARG A 96 -5.11 -17.29 1.34
N ASP A 97 -5.88 -18.33 1.62
CA ASP A 97 -5.98 -19.53 0.76
C ASP A 97 -6.99 -19.36 -0.40
N VAL A 98 -7.75 -18.27 -0.42
CA VAL A 98 -8.56 -17.87 -1.57
C VAL A 98 -7.69 -17.04 -2.52
N PRO A 99 -7.58 -17.37 -3.82
CA PRO A 99 -6.84 -16.54 -4.78
C PRO A 99 -7.42 -15.12 -4.89
N PRO A 100 -6.61 -14.04 -5.03
CA PRO A 100 -7.10 -12.66 -5.06
C PRO A 100 -8.21 -12.39 -6.07
N GLU A 101 -8.21 -13.04 -7.22
CA GLU A 101 -9.23 -12.93 -8.27
C GLU A 101 -10.58 -13.60 -7.92
N LYS A 102 -10.66 -14.27 -6.76
CA LYS A 102 -11.85 -14.95 -6.23
C LYS A 102 -12.26 -14.45 -4.83
N ARG A 103 -11.63 -13.40 -4.32
CA ARG A 103 -11.92 -12.82 -2.99
C ARG A 103 -13.03 -11.78 -3.04
#